data_AF-A0A6N6MAD1-F1
#
_entry.id   AF-A0A6N6MAD1-F1
#
_cell.length_a   1.000
_cell.length_b   1.000
_cell.length_c   1.000
_cell.angle_alpha   90.00
_cell.angle_beta   90.00
_cell.angle_gamma   90.00
#
_symmetry.space_group_name_H-M   'P 1'
#
loop_
_entity.id
_entity.type
_entity.pdbx_description
1 polymer ?
#
loop_
_entity_poly.entity_id
_entity_poly.type
_entity_poly.pdbx_seq_one_letter_code
_entity_poly.pdbx_strand_id
1 'polypeptide(L)'
;MILNLKKELEQLLPKAQQVYVASALIKKGAFSFIEGLLPEDCYRKYLIGVHLPTDPVILNQFLMAHNYRVGRVVLGSTIFHPKVYILKIDQKLVAFIGSANTTDGGLEKNVEVSARVDDQNQCNLLVDWFQEVYSTSKPITTQFVEDYKKFFDRSKQRAYREKADLNDFLSKEPLTTNTQVDDNQFFKQEHFDAYQSIYWNDYGDKANEQRKKVKEKFKQLHYSIVDRFNEFHLHDLHPHYHPQNIVSSHIYRKNFTNKDLASMWLHYGFSKDELQGGSFLNHPRIQIILRPNKIGIWLVVGKDKKGGIAERVRFKKLMQEKEFRELFYMKLNELNDDYWIQPSDLSGGKYLIGNINSSSQLYKITRDDDYKKYFVIGRDYDPNNLSFSEENITDKVLTEFSNLYPLYLVFKGNLD
;
A
#
# COMPACT_ATOMS: atom_id res chain seq x y z
N MET A 1 30.55 2.49 11.00
CA MET A 1 29.36 3.21 10.52
C MET A 1 28.15 2.31 10.66
N ILE A 2 26.99 2.87 10.99
CA ILE A 2 25.73 2.16 11.21
C ILE A 2 24.76 2.54 10.10
N LEU A 3 24.24 1.52 9.44
CA LEU A 3 23.24 1.65 8.36
C LEU A 3 21.81 1.53 8.89
N ASN A 4 21.61 0.91 10.06
CA ASN A 4 20.30 0.76 10.68
C ASN A 4 20.39 1.17 12.15
N LEU A 5 20.06 2.43 12.43
CA LEU A 5 20.12 2.99 13.78
C LEU A 5 19.06 2.36 14.70
N LYS A 6 17.88 1.99 14.17
CA LYS A 6 16.82 1.34 14.94
C LYS A 6 17.31 0.10 15.66
N LYS A 7 18.05 -0.78 14.96
CA LYS A 7 18.59 -2.03 15.52
C LYS A 7 19.57 -1.81 16.67
N GLU A 8 20.44 -0.80 16.56
CA GLU A 8 21.39 -0.46 17.62
C GLU A 8 20.66 0.12 18.85
N LEU A 9 19.71 1.03 18.62
CA LEU A 9 18.90 1.60 19.69
C LEU A 9 18.04 0.53 20.39
N GLU A 10 17.48 -0.41 19.65
CA GLU A 10 16.66 -1.51 20.19
C GLU A 10 17.41 -2.34 21.24
N GLN A 11 18.72 -2.52 21.07
CA GLN A 11 19.56 -3.28 22.00
C GLN A 11 19.97 -2.48 23.25
N LEU A 12 20.06 -1.15 23.13
CA LEU A 12 20.65 -0.29 24.16
C LEU A 12 19.62 0.48 24.98
N LEU A 13 18.50 0.91 24.38
CA LEU A 13 17.45 1.65 25.07
C LEU A 13 16.91 0.92 26.32
N PRO A 14 16.68 -0.41 26.31
CA PRO A 14 16.22 -1.13 27.50
C PRO A 14 17.17 -1.09 28.69
N LYS A 15 18.44 -0.73 28.47
CA LYS A 15 19.49 -0.68 29.50
C LYS A 15 19.80 0.76 29.95
N ALA A 16 19.17 1.75 29.32
CA ALA A 16 19.50 3.14 29.55
C ALA A 16 18.94 3.63 30.89
N GLN A 17 19.80 4.26 31.69
CA GLN A 17 19.43 4.99 32.90
C GLN A 17 19.10 6.44 32.58
N GLN A 18 19.73 6.99 31.54
CA GLN A 18 19.46 8.33 31.04
C GLN A 18 19.54 8.36 29.51
N VAL A 19 18.66 9.14 28.89
CA VAL A 19 18.67 9.39 27.45
C VAL A 19 18.55 10.87 27.15
N TYR A 20 19.38 11.34 26.23
CA TYR A 20 19.35 12.68 25.65
C TYR A 20 19.12 12.54 24.14
N VAL A 21 18.03 13.12 23.63
CA VAL A 21 17.72 13.11 22.19
C VAL A 21 17.65 14.55 21.70
N ALA A 22 18.52 14.92 20.78
CA ALA A 22 18.45 16.17 20.05
C ALA A 22 18.14 15.87 18.58
N SER A 23 16.94 16.24 18.13
CA SER A 23 16.48 15.93 16.76
C SER A 23 15.85 17.16 16.11
N ALA A 24 16.21 17.38 14.84
CA ALA A 24 15.65 18.44 14.01
C ALA A 24 14.14 18.31 13.82
N LEU A 25 13.64 17.08 13.77
CA LEU A 25 12.21 16.78 13.77
C LEU A 25 11.91 15.43 14.43
N ILE A 26 10.71 15.31 15.00
CA ILE A 26 10.23 14.07 15.63
C ILE A 26 8.87 13.67 15.06
N LYS A 27 8.70 12.39 14.71
CA LYS A 27 7.42 11.80 14.29
C LYS A 27 6.94 10.75 15.28
N LYS A 28 5.62 10.53 15.29
CA LYS A 28 4.93 9.64 16.23
C LYS A 28 5.51 8.23 16.31
N GLY A 29 5.74 7.56 15.17
CA GLY A 29 6.19 6.17 15.15
C GLY A 29 7.53 5.97 15.86
N ALA A 30 8.57 6.67 15.40
CA ALA A 30 9.90 6.63 16.03
C ALA A 30 9.91 7.08 17.50
N PHE A 31 9.13 8.10 17.86
CA PHE A 31 9.00 8.50 19.26
C PHE A 31 8.41 7.37 20.12
N SER A 32 7.32 6.75 19.66
CA SER A 32 6.69 5.61 20.33
C SER A 32 7.62 4.40 20.42
N PHE A 33 8.46 4.18 19.40
CA PHE A 33 9.49 3.14 19.44
C PHE A 33 10.52 3.39 20.55
N ILE A 34 11.09 4.60 20.62
CA ILE A 34 12.08 4.94 21.66
C ILE A 34 11.46 4.84 23.05
N GLU A 35 10.32 5.50 23.26
CA GLU A 35 9.67 5.56 24.57
C GLU A 35 9.12 4.21 25.04
N GLY A 36 8.75 3.33 24.11
CA GLY A 36 8.25 1.99 24.42
C GLY A 36 9.33 0.99 24.82
N LEU A 37 10.61 1.29 24.55
CA LEU A 37 11.74 0.45 24.93
C LEU A 37 12.47 0.94 26.18
N LEU A 38 12.30 2.20 26.55
CA LEU A 38 12.99 2.79 27.69
C LEU A 38 12.36 2.34 29.02
N PRO A 39 13.16 2.03 30.05
CA PRO A 39 12.68 1.79 31.41
C PRO A 39 11.81 2.95 31.93
N GLU A 40 10.87 2.66 32.83
CA GLU A 40 9.97 3.66 33.42
C GLU A 40 10.71 4.71 34.26
N ASP A 41 11.79 4.31 34.93
CA ASP A 41 12.66 5.13 35.76
C ASP A 41 13.81 5.80 34.98
N CYS A 42 13.94 5.51 33.68
CA CYS A 42 14.93 6.15 32.83
C CYS A 42 14.63 7.66 32.72
N TYR A 43 15.63 8.49 33.02
CA TYR A 43 15.51 9.94 32.87
C TYR A 43 15.74 10.37 31.42
N ARG A 44 14.82 11.15 30.85
CA ARG A 44 14.75 11.44 29.42
C ARG A 44 14.72 12.95 29.19
N LYS A 45 15.68 13.46 28.43
CA LYS A 45 15.68 14.86 27.94
C LYS A 45 15.60 14.90 26.42
N TYR A 46 14.72 15.74 25.91
CA TYR A 46 14.54 15.96 24.48
C TYR A 46 14.77 17.44 24.12
N LEU A 47 15.62 17.66 23.11
CA LEU A 47 15.72 18.92 22.38
C LEU A 47 15.07 18.77 21.01
N ILE A 48 14.04 19.58 20.78
CA ILE A 48 13.13 19.40 19.65
C ILE A 48 13.22 20.59 18.71
N GLY A 49 13.59 20.30 17.46
CA GLY A 49 13.48 21.26 16.37
C GLY A 49 12.04 21.44 15.90
N VAL A 50 11.71 22.67 15.53
CA VAL A 50 10.37 23.05 15.05
C VAL A 50 10.38 23.77 13.71
N HIS A 51 11.58 24.07 13.16
CA HIS A 51 11.76 24.55 11.78
C HIS A 51 11.35 23.50 10.74
N LEU A 52 11.53 22.22 11.09
CA LEU A 52 10.99 21.09 10.35
C LEU A 52 9.73 20.56 11.04
N PRO A 53 8.82 19.88 10.32
CA PRO A 53 7.50 19.54 10.84
C PRO A 53 7.57 18.37 11.84
N THR A 54 7.81 18.67 13.13
CA THR A 54 7.58 17.76 14.26
C THR A 54 6.08 17.55 14.47
N ASP A 55 5.64 16.33 14.77
CA ASP A 55 4.21 16.05 14.98
C ASP A 55 3.69 16.74 16.27
N PRO A 56 2.65 17.61 16.22
CA PRO A 56 2.12 18.28 17.42
C PRO A 56 1.65 17.30 18.51
N VAL A 57 1.28 16.07 18.15
CA VAL A 57 0.93 15.04 19.14
C VAL A 57 2.11 14.78 20.09
N ILE A 58 3.35 14.82 19.60
CA ILE A 58 4.55 14.62 20.41
C ILE A 58 4.73 15.74 21.42
N LEU A 59 4.51 16.99 21.01
CA LEU A 59 4.59 18.12 21.93
C LEU A 59 3.54 18.03 23.05
N ASN A 60 2.32 17.56 22.73
CA ASN A 60 1.30 17.28 23.74
C ASN A 60 1.75 16.19 24.73
N GLN A 61 2.49 15.17 24.29
CA GLN A 61 2.99 14.14 25.20
C GLN A 61 3.99 14.69 26.22
N PHE A 62 4.75 15.73 25.88
CA PHE A 62 5.62 16.41 26.84
C PHE A 62 4.86 17.31 27.83
N LEU A 63 3.66 17.77 27.49
CA LEU A 63 2.77 18.49 28.43
C LEU A 63 2.15 17.54 29.46
N MET A 64 1.90 16.29 29.08
CA MET A 64 1.29 15.27 29.94
C MET A 64 2.30 14.49 30.78
N ALA A 65 3.60 14.78 30.65
CA ALA A 65 4.67 13.89 31.12
C ALA A 65 5.01 14.01 32.61
N HIS A 66 5.37 12.86 33.17
CA HIS A 66 5.84 12.63 34.55
C HIS A 66 7.27 13.13 34.81
N ASN A 67 7.69 13.11 36.09
CA ASN A 67 8.97 13.63 36.62
C ASN A 67 10.24 13.24 35.84
N TYR A 68 10.24 12.15 35.07
CA TYR A 68 11.42 11.62 34.38
C TYR A 68 11.49 11.94 32.88
N ARG A 69 10.51 12.66 32.29
CA ARG A 69 10.54 12.99 30.85
C ARG A 69 10.33 14.48 30.62
N VAL A 70 11.37 15.14 30.10
CA VAL A 70 11.36 16.59 29.87
C VAL A 70 11.71 16.90 28.40
N GLY A 71 10.85 17.67 27.76
CA GLY A 71 11.05 18.16 26.40
C GLY A 71 11.21 19.67 26.37
N ARG A 72 12.15 20.16 25.56
CA ARG A 72 12.32 21.58 25.27
C ARG A 72 12.43 21.81 23.77
N VAL A 73 11.95 22.96 23.34
CA VAL A 73 11.96 23.39 21.93
C VAL A 73 13.06 24.40 21.71
N VAL A 74 13.84 24.20 20.65
CA VAL A 74 14.89 25.14 20.25
C VAL A 74 14.26 26.13 19.27
N LEU A 75 14.20 27.39 19.69
CA LEU A 75 13.66 28.50 18.89
C LEU A 75 14.81 29.41 18.47
N GLY A 76 14.72 29.99 17.27
CA GLY A 76 15.74 30.91 16.76
C GLY A 76 15.61 31.13 15.26
N SER A 77 16.37 32.08 14.73
CA SER A 77 16.46 32.35 13.28
C SER A 77 17.25 31.26 12.55
N THR A 78 18.16 30.58 13.22
CA THR A 78 18.93 29.45 12.70
C THR A 78 18.16 28.14 12.81
N ILE A 79 18.20 27.32 11.76
CA ILE A 79 17.55 25.99 11.74
C ILE A 79 18.26 25.07 12.72
N PHE A 80 17.51 24.55 13.71
CA PHE A 80 18.01 23.51 14.60
C PHE A 80 17.98 22.15 13.87
N HIS A 81 19.14 21.66 13.44
CA HIS A 81 19.25 20.45 12.62
C HIS A 81 20.09 19.27 13.16
N PRO A 82 20.37 19.14 14.48
CA PRO A 82 21.14 18.00 14.97
C PRO A 82 20.30 16.72 15.01
N LYS A 83 21.00 15.59 15.06
CA LYS A 83 20.44 14.24 15.09
C LYS A 83 21.36 13.40 15.96
N VAL A 84 21.17 13.56 17.26
CA VAL A 84 22.06 13.07 18.30
C VAL A 84 21.23 12.30 19.32
N TYR A 85 21.69 11.09 19.63
CA TYR A 85 21.11 10.22 20.65
C TYR A 85 22.22 9.84 21.62
N ILE A 86 22.09 10.20 22.89
CA ILE A 86 23.09 9.89 23.92
C ILE A 86 22.41 9.04 24.99
N LEU A 87 23.00 7.90 25.30
CA LEU A 87 22.49 6.95 26.29
C LEU A 87 23.54 6.81 27.40
N LYS A 88 23.10 6.83 28.65
CA LYS A 88 23.91 6.47 29.82
C LYS A 88 23.53 5.07 30.30
N ILE A 89 24.47 4.14 30.27
CA ILE A 89 24.30 2.73 30.64
C ILE A 89 25.45 2.36 31.57
N ASP A 90 25.15 1.91 32.80
CA ASP A 90 26.16 1.47 33.78
C ASP A 90 27.37 2.40 33.90
N GLN A 91 27.09 3.70 34.10
CA GLN A 91 28.06 4.80 34.19
C GLN A 91 28.84 5.14 32.89
N LYS A 92 28.66 4.40 31.81
CA LYS A 92 29.24 4.70 30.50
C LYS A 92 28.24 5.44 29.61
N LEU A 93 28.76 6.33 28.77
CA LEU A 93 27.99 6.98 27.72
C LEU A 93 28.21 6.26 26.40
N VAL A 94 27.13 6.15 25.62
CA VAL A 94 27.17 5.76 24.21
C VAL A 94 26.37 6.79 23.45
N ALA A 95 26.94 7.35 22.39
CA ALA A 95 26.25 8.32 21.56
C ALA A 95 26.16 7.87 20.09
N PHE A 96 25.11 8.34 19.42
CA PHE A 96 24.90 8.17 17.98
C PHE A 96 24.71 9.55 17.36
N ILE A 97 25.50 9.84 16.34
CA ILE A 97 25.43 11.08 15.56
C ILE A 97 25.33 10.76 14.07
N GLY A 98 24.53 11.50 13.31
CA GLY A 98 24.36 11.19 11.88
C GLY A 98 23.31 11.99 11.15
N SER A 99 22.77 11.40 10.08
CA SER A 99 21.71 11.96 9.24
C SER A 99 20.29 11.52 9.65
N ALA A 100 20.17 10.57 10.60
CA ALA A 100 18.93 9.96 11.04
C ALA A 100 18.10 10.82 12.03
N ASN A 101 17.08 11.51 11.53
CA ASN A 101 16.09 12.17 12.40
C ASN A 101 15.23 11.14 13.15
N THR A 102 14.59 11.54 14.26
CA THR A 102 13.68 10.68 15.04
C THR A 102 12.35 10.47 14.31
N THR A 103 12.40 9.70 13.23
CA THR A 103 11.29 9.37 12.32
C THR A 103 11.40 7.92 11.86
N ASP A 104 10.29 7.30 11.45
CA ASP A 104 10.36 5.92 10.93
C ASP A 104 11.29 5.82 9.71
N GLY A 105 11.30 6.87 8.88
CA GLY A 105 12.25 7.03 7.79
C GLY A 105 13.70 6.98 8.27
N GLY A 106 14.06 7.92 9.14
CA GLY A 106 15.44 8.07 9.63
C GLY A 106 15.96 6.92 10.47
N LEU A 107 15.11 6.18 11.19
CA LEU A 107 15.57 5.05 12.00
C LEU A 107 15.76 3.76 11.19
N GLU A 108 14.96 3.52 10.15
CA GLU A 108 15.01 2.22 9.43
C GLU A 108 14.71 2.21 7.92
N LYS A 109 14.08 3.23 7.33
CA LYS A 109 13.61 3.15 5.92
C LYS A 109 14.45 3.94 4.93
N ASN A 110 14.99 5.08 5.35
CA ASN A 110 15.81 5.95 4.53
C ASN A 110 17.23 5.38 4.42
N VAL A 111 17.94 5.73 3.36
CA VAL A 111 19.39 5.56 3.29
C VAL A 111 20.03 6.61 4.19
N GLU A 112 20.51 6.20 5.36
CA GLU A 112 21.04 7.08 6.41
C GLU A 112 22.47 6.67 6.78
N VAL A 113 23.24 7.64 7.27
CA VAL A 113 24.57 7.40 7.84
C VAL A 113 24.57 7.80 9.30
N SER A 114 24.96 6.86 10.17
CA SER A 114 25.17 7.14 11.60
C SER A 114 26.52 6.62 12.07
N ALA A 115 27.14 7.35 12.99
CA ALA A 115 28.35 6.95 13.69
C ALA A 115 28.01 6.69 15.16
N ARG A 116 28.50 5.56 15.67
CA ARG A 116 28.50 5.26 17.10
C ARG A 116 29.76 5.83 17.71
N VAL A 117 29.61 6.46 18.86
CA VAL A 117 30.67 7.05 19.66
C VAL A 117 30.62 6.37 21.02
N ASP A 118 31.66 5.58 21.32
CA ASP A 118 31.84 4.94 22.63
C ASP A 118 33.01 5.58 23.42
N ASP A 119 33.77 6.49 22.80
CA ASP A 119 34.82 7.26 23.48
C ASP A 119 34.19 8.23 24.50
N GLN A 120 34.54 8.05 25.77
CA GLN A 120 33.88 8.78 26.86
C GLN A 120 34.17 10.29 26.83
N ASN A 121 35.35 10.71 26.36
CA ASN A 121 35.66 12.13 26.24
C ASN A 121 34.78 12.78 25.16
N GLN A 122 34.65 12.14 24.00
CA GLN A 122 33.76 12.60 22.93
C GLN A 122 32.28 12.58 23.36
N CYS A 123 31.85 11.55 24.08
CA CYS A 123 30.49 11.50 24.62
C CYS A 123 30.21 12.62 25.62
N ASN A 124 31.17 12.94 26.50
CA ASN A 124 31.02 14.06 27.44
C ASN A 124 30.91 15.40 26.70
N LEU A 125 31.73 15.63 25.66
CA LEU A 125 31.59 16.83 24.82
C LEU A 125 30.20 16.94 24.18
N LEU A 126 29.61 15.83 23.73
CA LEU A 126 28.24 15.80 23.21
C LEU A 126 27.19 16.09 24.29
N VAL A 127 27.40 15.62 25.52
CA VAL A 127 26.52 15.94 26.66
C VAL A 127 26.63 17.42 27.02
N ASP A 128 27.84 17.98 27.06
CA ASP A 128 28.08 19.39 27.37
C ASP A 128 27.42 20.29 26.33
N TRP A 129 27.64 20.01 25.04
CA TRP A 129 26.95 20.67 23.93
C TRP A 129 25.42 20.56 24.07
N PHE A 130 24.91 19.37 24.40
CA PHE A 130 23.47 19.18 24.62
C PHE A 130 22.97 20.08 25.76
N GLN A 131 23.68 20.14 26.90
CA GLN A 131 23.26 20.97 28.04
C GLN A 131 23.33 22.47 27.71
N GLU A 132 24.32 22.92 26.94
CA GLU A 132 24.44 24.30 26.50
C GLU A 132 23.21 24.71 25.68
N VAL A 133 22.85 23.93 24.66
CA VAL A 133 21.65 24.17 23.85
C VAL A 133 20.38 24.03 24.71
N TYR A 134 20.35 23.06 25.63
CA TYR A 134 19.22 22.84 26.51
C TYR A 134 18.95 24.04 27.42
N SER A 135 20.00 24.68 27.94
CA SER A 135 19.89 25.83 28.83
C SER A 135 19.22 27.05 28.17
N THR A 136 19.41 27.23 26.86
CA THR A 136 18.87 28.35 26.09
C THR A 136 17.55 28.03 25.37
N SER A 137 17.22 26.75 25.21
CA SER A 137 15.95 26.28 24.66
C SER A 137 14.74 26.68 25.54
N LYS A 138 13.52 26.60 25.01
CA LYS A 138 12.28 26.98 25.73
C LYS A 138 11.50 25.74 26.19
N PRO A 139 10.87 25.79 27.39
CA PRO A 139 9.96 24.73 27.80
C PRO A 139 8.75 24.67 26.85
N ILE A 140 8.19 23.47 26.69
CA ILE A 140 6.96 23.27 25.92
C ILE A 140 5.78 23.73 26.79
N THR A 141 4.96 24.64 26.26
CA THR A 141 3.76 25.15 26.94
C THR A 141 2.52 24.87 26.11
N THR A 142 1.34 24.86 26.75
CA THR A 142 0.05 24.68 26.05
C THR A 142 -0.12 25.70 24.93
N GLN A 143 0.18 26.97 25.21
CA GLN A 143 0.13 28.05 24.23
C GLN A 143 1.04 27.79 23.03
N PHE A 144 2.29 27.35 23.28
CA PHE A 144 3.22 27.02 22.21
C PHE A 144 2.67 25.91 21.30
N VAL A 145 2.09 24.87 21.88
CA VAL A 145 1.55 23.74 21.11
C VAL A 145 0.36 24.16 20.25
N GLU A 146 -0.52 25.02 20.76
CA GLU A 146 -1.66 25.55 20.01
C GLU A 146 -1.22 26.40 18.82
N ASP A 147 -0.25 27.29 19.02
CA ASP A 147 0.27 28.12 17.94
C ASP A 147 1.07 27.31 16.92
N TYR A 148 1.84 26.32 17.39
CA TYR A 148 2.58 25.41 16.54
C TYR A 148 1.67 24.55 15.65
N LYS A 149 0.51 24.09 16.15
CA LYS A 149 -0.47 23.33 15.33
C LYS A 149 -0.87 24.10 14.06
N LYS A 150 -1.15 25.41 14.20
CA LYS A 150 -1.51 26.28 13.06
C LYS A 150 -0.37 26.34 12.03
N PHE A 151 0.88 26.44 12.49
CA PHE A 151 2.06 26.41 11.61
C PHE A 151 2.25 25.04 10.96
N PHE A 152 2.10 23.96 11.72
CA PHE A 152 2.28 22.59 11.27
C PHE A 152 1.31 22.23 10.14
N ASP A 153 0.03 22.62 10.26
CA ASP A 153 -0.98 22.35 9.22
C ASP A 153 -0.63 23.05 7.90
N ARG A 154 -0.17 24.32 7.96
CA ARG A 154 0.30 25.06 6.78
C ARG A 154 1.55 24.42 6.17
N SER A 155 2.52 24.05 7.00
CA SER A 155 3.77 23.43 6.55
C SER A 155 3.51 22.05 5.92
N LYS A 156 2.57 21.29 6.47
CA LYS A 156 2.14 20.00 5.92
C LYS A 156 1.50 20.18 4.53
N GLN A 157 0.66 21.19 4.34
CA GLN A 157 0.10 21.52 3.02
C GLN A 157 1.20 21.89 2.02
N ARG A 158 2.20 22.67 2.43
CA ARG A 158 3.34 23.03 1.58
C ARG A 158 4.18 21.80 1.22
N ALA A 159 4.51 20.95 2.18
CA ALA A 159 5.26 19.72 1.93
C ALA A 159 4.54 18.78 0.95
N TYR A 160 3.20 18.75 0.95
CA TYR A 160 2.45 18.02 -0.08
C TYR A 160 2.63 18.62 -1.48
N ARG A 161 2.66 19.96 -1.60
CA ARG A 161 2.93 20.63 -2.89
C ARG A 161 4.36 20.41 -3.34
N GLU A 162 5.34 20.60 -2.46
CA GLU A 162 6.76 20.34 -2.76
C GLU A 162 7.00 18.89 -3.16
N LYS A 163 6.33 17.94 -2.50
CA LYS A 163 6.37 16.53 -2.91
C LYS A 163 5.72 16.31 -4.27
N ALA A 164 4.61 17.00 -4.57
CA ALA A 164 3.98 16.93 -5.89
C ALA A 164 4.87 17.54 -6.98
N ASP A 165 5.54 18.67 -6.70
CA ASP A 165 6.47 19.34 -7.61
C ASP A 165 7.74 18.51 -7.81
N LEU A 166 8.28 17.90 -6.75
CA LEU A 166 9.39 16.95 -6.84
C LEU A 166 8.96 15.70 -7.61
N ASN A 167 7.75 15.20 -7.40
CA ASN A 167 7.22 14.09 -8.20
C ASN A 167 7.03 14.51 -9.66
N ASP A 168 6.62 15.75 -9.96
CA ASP A 168 6.55 16.29 -11.33
C ASP A 168 7.94 16.34 -11.97
N PHE A 169 8.95 16.81 -11.23
CA PHE A 169 10.35 16.79 -11.66
C PHE A 169 10.88 15.36 -11.87
N LEU A 170 10.69 14.47 -10.90
CA LEU A 170 11.09 13.07 -10.97
C LEU A 170 10.27 12.25 -11.99
N SER A 171 9.12 12.74 -12.43
CA SER A 171 8.34 12.14 -13.52
C SER A 171 8.82 12.58 -14.91
N LYS A 172 9.64 13.64 -14.99
CA LYS A 172 10.36 14.05 -16.21
C LYS A 172 11.69 13.33 -16.37
N GLU A 173 12.27 12.88 -15.25
CA GLU A 173 13.35 11.90 -15.24
C GLU A 173 12.72 10.50 -15.39
N PRO A 174 13.26 9.61 -16.23
CA PRO A 174 12.72 8.26 -16.35
C PRO A 174 12.89 7.55 -15.00
N LEU A 175 11.77 7.37 -14.27
CA LEU A 175 11.70 6.41 -13.19
C LEU A 175 12.13 5.06 -13.77
N THR A 176 13.15 4.44 -13.19
CA THR A 176 13.60 3.09 -13.52
C THR A 176 12.53 2.08 -13.10
N THR A 177 11.40 2.06 -13.79
CA THR A 177 10.59 0.87 -13.95
C THR A 177 11.15 0.15 -15.17
N ASN A 178 11.75 -1.01 -14.97
CA ASN A 178 12.47 -1.78 -15.99
C ASN A 178 11.62 -2.23 -17.20
N THR A 179 10.37 -1.78 -17.34
CA THR A 179 9.48 -2.19 -18.43
C THR A 179 9.09 -0.94 -19.22
N GLN A 180 9.84 -0.65 -20.29
CA GLN A 180 9.39 0.24 -21.34
C GLN A 180 8.31 -0.48 -22.14
N VAL A 181 7.15 0.13 -22.30
CA VAL A 181 6.03 -0.46 -23.04
C VAL A 181 6.14 -0.11 -24.52
N ASP A 182 6.09 -1.13 -25.38
CA ASP A 182 6.20 -0.97 -26.82
C ASP A 182 5.04 -0.14 -27.41
N ASP A 183 5.34 0.66 -28.42
CA ASP A 183 4.36 1.57 -29.05
C ASP A 183 3.21 0.84 -29.75
N ASN A 184 3.34 -0.46 -30.05
CA ASN A 184 2.27 -1.27 -30.65
C ASN A 184 1.27 -1.83 -29.62
N GLN A 185 1.52 -1.64 -28.32
CA GLN A 185 0.63 -2.13 -27.26
C GLN A 185 -0.67 -1.33 -27.19
N PHE A 186 -1.79 -1.99 -26.91
CA PHE A 186 -3.08 -1.29 -26.77
C PHE A 186 -3.06 -0.29 -25.61
N PHE A 187 -2.49 -0.72 -24.48
CA PHE A 187 -2.15 0.16 -23.37
C PHE A 187 -0.72 0.67 -23.56
N LYS A 188 -0.57 1.96 -23.84
CA LYS A 188 0.71 2.68 -23.86
C LYS A 188 1.32 2.87 -22.47
N GLN A 189 2.61 3.20 -22.42
CA GLN A 189 3.38 3.52 -21.21
C GLN A 189 2.63 4.46 -20.25
N GLU A 190 2.06 5.56 -20.77
CA GLU A 190 1.32 6.55 -19.96
C GLU A 190 0.14 5.94 -19.17
N HIS A 191 -0.45 4.84 -19.64
CA HIS A 191 -1.54 4.17 -18.94
C HIS A 191 -1.05 3.39 -17.72
N PHE A 192 0.14 2.81 -17.79
CA PHE A 192 0.80 2.15 -16.66
C PHE A 192 1.31 3.18 -15.65
N ASP A 193 1.87 4.28 -16.15
CA ASP A 193 2.39 5.38 -15.34
C ASP A 193 1.31 6.01 -14.45
N ALA A 194 0.08 6.09 -14.94
CA ALA A 194 -1.09 6.59 -14.19
C ALA A 194 -1.36 5.83 -12.87
N TYR A 195 -0.78 4.64 -12.70
CA TYR A 195 -0.94 3.81 -11.51
C TYR A 195 0.36 3.58 -10.74
N GLN A 196 1.48 4.24 -11.04
CA GLN A 196 2.69 4.11 -10.22
C GLN A 196 2.43 4.44 -8.74
N SER A 197 3.20 3.84 -7.83
CA SER A 197 2.98 3.96 -6.37
C SER A 197 2.92 5.40 -5.87
N ILE A 198 3.66 6.29 -6.53
CA ILE A 198 3.67 7.73 -6.26
C ILE A 198 2.30 8.39 -6.44
N TYR A 199 1.45 7.85 -7.33
CA TYR A 199 0.13 8.38 -7.62
C TYR A 199 -0.99 7.69 -6.83
N TRP A 200 -0.76 6.58 -6.13
CA TRP A 200 -1.84 5.79 -5.49
C TRP A 200 -2.76 6.58 -4.56
N ASN A 201 -2.21 7.59 -3.88
CA ASN A 201 -2.92 8.47 -2.95
C ASN A 201 -3.10 9.90 -3.48
N ASP A 202 -2.73 10.14 -4.75
CA ASP A 202 -2.88 11.42 -5.39
C ASP A 202 -4.34 11.61 -5.86
N TYR A 203 -4.98 12.61 -5.29
CA TYR A 203 -6.36 13.01 -5.54
C TYR A 203 -6.46 14.33 -6.33
N GLY A 204 -5.34 14.85 -6.83
CA GLY A 204 -5.29 16.03 -7.69
C GLY A 204 -5.89 15.78 -9.06
N ASP A 205 -6.29 16.87 -9.72
CA ASP A 205 -6.96 16.83 -11.03
C ASP A 205 -6.08 16.18 -12.10
N LYS A 206 -4.77 16.46 -12.07
CA LYS A 206 -3.79 15.86 -13.00
C LYS A 206 -3.75 14.33 -12.91
N ALA A 207 -3.68 13.76 -11.69
CA ALA A 207 -3.67 12.31 -11.51
C ALA A 207 -5.00 11.68 -11.96
N ASN A 208 -6.12 12.35 -11.68
CA ASN A 208 -7.43 11.91 -12.15
C ASN A 208 -7.56 12.00 -13.69
N GLU A 209 -6.94 12.99 -14.33
CA GLU A 209 -6.91 13.14 -15.78
C GLU A 209 -6.10 12.02 -16.45
N GLN A 210 -4.94 11.66 -15.91
CA GLN A 210 -4.17 10.50 -16.42
C GLN A 210 -4.98 9.20 -16.30
N ARG A 211 -5.61 8.96 -15.15
CA ARG A 211 -6.49 7.79 -14.97
C ARG A 211 -7.72 7.84 -15.88
N LYS A 212 -8.20 9.03 -16.23
CA LYS A 212 -9.31 9.19 -17.19
C LYS A 212 -8.92 8.67 -18.57
N LYS A 213 -7.68 8.90 -19.04
CA LYS A 213 -7.17 8.31 -20.29
C LYS A 213 -7.26 6.78 -20.27
N VAL A 214 -6.84 6.16 -19.16
CA VAL A 214 -6.96 4.70 -18.97
C VAL A 214 -8.43 4.26 -19.01
N LYS A 215 -9.33 5.02 -18.39
CA LYS A 215 -10.77 4.74 -18.44
C LYS A 215 -11.31 4.77 -19.86
N GLU A 216 -10.90 5.74 -20.68
CA GLU A 216 -11.33 5.81 -22.07
C GLU A 216 -10.76 4.65 -22.90
N LYS A 217 -9.53 4.19 -22.65
CA LYS A 217 -9.00 2.97 -23.27
C LYS A 217 -9.79 1.72 -22.91
N PHE A 218 -10.16 1.55 -21.63
CA PHE A 218 -11.04 0.45 -21.24
C PHE A 218 -12.43 0.53 -21.88
N LYS A 219 -12.99 1.73 -22.11
CA LYS A 219 -14.24 1.87 -22.86
C LYS A 219 -14.08 1.49 -24.33
N GLN A 220 -12.98 1.89 -24.97
CA GLN A 220 -12.66 1.44 -26.33
C GLN A 220 -12.62 -0.09 -26.41
N LEU A 221 -11.92 -0.73 -25.46
CA LEU A 221 -11.88 -2.19 -25.36
C LEU A 221 -13.28 -2.77 -25.15
N HIS A 222 -14.09 -2.21 -24.25
CA HIS A 222 -15.46 -2.65 -23.99
C HIS A 222 -16.30 -2.72 -25.28
N TYR A 223 -16.28 -1.66 -26.08
CA TYR A 223 -17.02 -1.62 -27.35
C TYR A 223 -16.49 -2.61 -28.38
N SER A 224 -15.20 -2.97 -28.34
CA SER A 224 -14.64 -3.97 -29.24
C SER A 224 -14.98 -5.43 -28.87
N ILE A 225 -15.29 -5.71 -27.59
CA ILE A 225 -15.52 -7.09 -27.12
C ILE A 225 -16.98 -7.43 -26.86
N VAL A 226 -17.82 -6.49 -26.41
CA VAL A 226 -19.15 -6.81 -25.87
C VAL A 226 -20.09 -7.43 -26.93
N ASP A 227 -20.06 -6.92 -28.17
CA ASP A 227 -20.91 -7.42 -29.25
C ASP A 227 -20.48 -8.82 -29.74
N ARG A 228 -19.27 -9.25 -29.37
CA ARG A 228 -18.67 -10.53 -29.75
C ARG A 228 -18.83 -11.62 -28.68
N PHE A 229 -19.52 -11.35 -27.57
CA PHE A 229 -19.68 -12.33 -26.49
C PHE A 229 -20.31 -13.65 -26.95
N ASN A 230 -21.25 -13.60 -27.88
CA ASN A 230 -21.88 -14.79 -28.43
C ASN A 230 -20.91 -15.67 -29.25
N GLU A 231 -19.92 -15.08 -29.93
CA GLU A 231 -18.89 -15.81 -30.68
C GLU A 231 -18.01 -16.67 -29.77
N PHE A 232 -17.89 -16.28 -28.49
CA PHE A 232 -17.06 -16.94 -27.47
C PHE A 232 -17.88 -17.68 -26.41
N HIS A 233 -19.18 -17.90 -26.66
CA HIS A 233 -20.12 -18.58 -25.77
C HIS A 233 -20.29 -17.92 -24.39
N LEU A 234 -20.09 -16.60 -24.29
CA LEU A 234 -20.20 -15.81 -23.05
C LEU A 234 -21.62 -15.30 -22.79
N HIS A 235 -22.63 -16.13 -23.04
CA HIS A 235 -24.05 -15.71 -23.10
C HIS A 235 -24.61 -15.14 -21.80
N ASP A 236 -24.04 -15.52 -20.65
CA ASP A 236 -24.54 -15.17 -19.33
C ASP A 236 -23.62 -14.19 -18.58
N LEU A 237 -22.75 -13.52 -19.35
CA LEU A 237 -21.82 -12.52 -18.89
C LEU A 237 -22.29 -11.13 -19.34
N HIS A 238 -22.71 -10.29 -18.39
CA HIS A 238 -23.39 -9.02 -18.67
C HIS A 238 -22.52 -7.81 -18.31
N PRO A 239 -22.57 -6.71 -19.08
CA PRO A 239 -21.95 -5.46 -18.67
C PRO A 239 -22.65 -4.89 -17.43
N HIS A 240 -21.95 -4.01 -16.71
CA HIS A 240 -22.57 -3.31 -15.60
C HIS A 240 -23.80 -2.50 -16.07
N TYR A 241 -24.94 -2.67 -15.41
CA TYR A 241 -26.24 -2.04 -15.73
C TYR A 241 -26.26 -0.50 -15.66
N HIS A 242 -25.18 0.10 -15.18
CA HIS A 242 -24.89 1.52 -15.24
C HIS A 242 -23.65 1.74 -16.12
N PRO A 243 -23.79 2.36 -17.30
CA PRO A 243 -22.69 2.52 -18.25
C PRO A 243 -21.45 3.19 -17.66
N GLN A 244 -21.63 4.16 -16.76
CA GLN A 244 -20.54 4.86 -16.08
C GLN A 244 -19.67 3.96 -15.18
N ASN A 245 -20.19 2.80 -14.78
CA ASN A 245 -19.57 1.84 -13.86
C ASN A 245 -19.11 0.54 -14.54
N ILE A 246 -19.19 0.46 -15.88
CA ILE A 246 -18.59 -0.63 -16.66
C ILE A 246 -17.06 -0.67 -16.46
N VAL A 247 -16.45 0.50 -16.30
CA VAL A 247 -15.05 0.66 -15.88
C VAL A 247 -15.01 1.27 -14.49
N SER A 248 -14.11 0.78 -13.65
CA SER A 248 -13.91 1.31 -12.30
C SER A 248 -13.63 2.82 -12.30
N SER A 249 -13.88 3.48 -11.17
CA SER A 249 -13.72 4.94 -11.07
C SER A 249 -12.26 5.37 -11.31
N HIS A 250 -12.07 6.40 -12.15
CA HIS A 250 -10.78 7.08 -12.32
C HIS A 250 -10.55 8.16 -11.25
N ILE A 251 -11.60 8.55 -10.53
CA ILE A 251 -11.55 9.62 -9.53
C ILE A 251 -11.14 9.03 -8.18
N TYR A 252 -10.02 9.50 -7.64
CA TYR A 252 -9.70 9.33 -6.23
C TYR A 252 -10.34 10.46 -5.43
N ARG A 253 -11.28 10.14 -4.53
CA ARG A 253 -11.93 11.12 -3.66
C ARG A 253 -11.44 10.93 -2.24
N LYS A 254 -10.76 11.95 -1.70
CA LYS A 254 -10.35 11.98 -0.29
C LYS A 254 -11.56 11.69 0.62
N ASN A 255 -11.39 10.79 1.58
CA ASN A 255 -12.43 10.31 2.52
C ASN A 255 -13.53 9.39 1.94
N PHE A 256 -13.56 9.15 0.63
CA PHE A 256 -14.48 8.19 0.01
C PHE A 256 -13.75 6.98 -0.57
N THR A 257 -12.57 7.21 -1.15
CA THR A 257 -11.66 6.15 -1.58
C THR A 257 -10.83 5.72 -0.37
N ASN A 258 -11.20 4.58 0.23
CA ASN A 258 -10.60 4.07 1.46
C ASN A 258 -9.31 3.25 1.24
N LYS A 259 -8.78 3.22 0.03
CA LYS A 259 -7.61 2.43 -0.38
C LYS A 259 -6.84 3.13 -1.50
N ASP A 260 -5.57 2.78 -1.63
CA ASP A 260 -4.73 3.12 -2.79
C ASP A 260 -5.44 2.81 -4.11
N LEU A 261 -5.55 3.80 -5.00
CA LEU A 261 -6.06 3.59 -6.35
C LEU A 261 -4.92 3.14 -7.26
N ALA A 262 -4.50 1.89 -7.04
CA ALA A 262 -3.33 1.27 -7.67
C ALA A 262 -3.65 0.51 -8.96
N SER A 263 -4.91 0.55 -9.42
CA SER A 263 -5.36 -0.20 -10.59
C SER A 263 -6.68 0.33 -11.14
N MET A 264 -6.99 -0.03 -12.38
CA MET A 264 -8.30 0.14 -13.00
C MET A 264 -8.71 -1.11 -13.74
N TRP A 265 -10.01 -1.40 -13.76
CA TRP A 265 -10.53 -2.60 -14.38
C TRP A 265 -11.82 -2.35 -15.15
N LEU A 266 -12.01 -3.17 -16.18
CA LEU A 266 -13.23 -3.38 -16.94
C LEU A 266 -13.78 -4.76 -16.54
N HIS A 267 -15.07 -4.84 -16.20
CA HIS A 267 -15.68 -6.05 -15.63
C HIS A 267 -17.07 -6.38 -16.19
N TYR A 268 -17.40 -7.66 -16.12
CA TYR A 268 -18.68 -8.22 -16.57
C TYR A 268 -19.11 -9.36 -15.64
N GLY A 269 -20.41 -9.57 -15.48
CA GLY A 269 -20.95 -10.47 -14.46
C GLY A 269 -22.46 -10.57 -14.54
N PHE A 270 -23.12 -10.49 -13.38
CA PHE A 270 -24.57 -10.63 -13.27
C PHE A 270 -25.31 -9.52 -14.01
N SER A 271 -26.46 -9.87 -14.62
CA SER A 271 -27.39 -8.92 -15.21
C SER A 271 -28.09 -8.08 -14.14
N LYS A 272 -28.77 -7.01 -14.56
CA LYS A 272 -29.54 -6.15 -13.66
C LYS A 272 -30.62 -6.94 -12.90
N ASP A 273 -31.29 -7.85 -13.59
CA ASP A 273 -32.44 -8.59 -13.05
C ASP A 273 -31.99 -9.64 -12.04
N GLU A 274 -30.83 -10.26 -12.28
CA GLU A 274 -30.22 -11.24 -11.37
C GLU A 274 -29.75 -10.62 -10.06
N LEU A 275 -29.33 -9.35 -10.09
CA LEU A 275 -28.84 -8.66 -8.90
C LEU A 275 -29.94 -8.32 -7.89
N GLN A 276 -31.21 -8.22 -8.32
CA GLN A 276 -32.35 -7.87 -7.44
C GLN A 276 -32.09 -6.62 -6.57
N GLY A 277 -31.38 -5.62 -7.11
CA GLY A 277 -30.99 -4.40 -6.38
C GLY A 277 -29.69 -4.50 -5.57
N GLY A 278 -29.04 -5.66 -5.57
CA GLY A 278 -27.73 -5.91 -4.98
C GLY A 278 -26.58 -5.19 -5.71
N SER A 279 -25.45 -5.02 -5.01
CA SER A 279 -24.26 -4.40 -5.58
C SER A 279 -23.56 -5.37 -6.53
N PHE A 280 -23.34 -4.97 -7.79
CA PHE A 280 -22.59 -5.75 -8.79
C PHE A 280 -21.26 -6.31 -8.27
N LEU A 281 -20.50 -5.51 -7.51
CA LEU A 281 -19.19 -5.91 -6.97
C LEU A 281 -19.27 -6.96 -5.86
N ASN A 282 -20.46 -7.25 -5.34
CA ASN A 282 -20.67 -8.33 -4.38
C ASN A 282 -20.81 -9.69 -5.05
N HIS A 283 -20.91 -9.78 -6.37
CA HIS A 283 -21.12 -11.04 -7.08
C HIS A 283 -19.87 -11.45 -7.88
N PRO A 284 -19.80 -12.71 -8.34
CA PRO A 284 -18.79 -13.16 -9.29
C PRO A 284 -18.76 -12.28 -10.54
N ARG A 285 -17.55 -12.00 -11.03
CA ARG A 285 -17.33 -11.24 -12.26
C ARG A 285 -16.02 -11.63 -12.92
N ILE A 286 -15.99 -11.56 -14.24
CA ILE A 286 -14.75 -11.65 -15.02
C ILE A 286 -14.30 -10.23 -15.37
N GLN A 287 -13.02 -9.95 -15.24
CA GLN A 287 -12.46 -8.62 -15.46
C GLN A 287 -11.08 -8.65 -16.09
N ILE A 288 -10.79 -7.64 -16.90
CA ILE A 288 -9.43 -7.24 -17.23
C ILE A 288 -9.03 -6.07 -16.33
N ILE A 289 -7.82 -6.11 -15.77
CA ILE A 289 -7.29 -5.13 -14.83
C ILE A 289 -5.91 -4.65 -15.27
N LEU A 290 -5.69 -3.34 -15.23
CA LEU A 290 -4.40 -2.71 -15.45
C LEU A 290 -3.78 -2.32 -14.10
N ARG A 291 -2.52 -2.71 -13.90
CA ARG A 291 -1.69 -2.39 -12.73
C ARG A 291 -0.34 -1.84 -13.22
N PRO A 292 0.53 -1.29 -12.36
CA PRO A 292 1.67 -0.47 -12.80
C PRO A 292 2.68 -1.17 -13.71
N ASN A 293 2.74 -2.49 -13.66
CA ASN A 293 3.72 -3.29 -14.39
C ASN A 293 3.13 -4.58 -14.96
N LYS A 294 1.81 -4.65 -15.12
CA LYS A 294 1.13 -5.83 -15.64
C LYS A 294 -0.32 -5.59 -16.03
N ILE A 295 -0.80 -6.46 -16.91
CA ILE A 295 -2.22 -6.62 -17.23
C ILE A 295 -2.69 -7.92 -16.59
N GLY A 296 -3.85 -7.94 -15.95
CA GLY A 296 -4.44 -9.14 -15.37
C GLY A 296 -5.78 -9.46 -16.02
N ILE A 297 -6.10 -10.74 -16.19
CA ILE A 297 -7.44 -11.22 -16.55
C ILE A 297 -7.91 -12.20 -15.50
N TRP A 298 -8.93 -11.80 -14.74
CA TRP A 298 -9.30 -12.40 -13.47
C TRP A 298 -10.80 -12.68 -13.39
N LEU A 299 -11.16 -13.86 -12.88
CA LEU A 299 -12.43 -14.14 -12.24
C LEU A 299 -12.33 -13.74 -10.77
N VAL A 300 -13.16 -12.80 -10.34
CA VAL A 300 -13.20 -12.29 -8.97
C VAL A 300 -14.55 -12.62 -8.33
N VAL A 301 -14.53 -13.33 -7.21
CA VAL A 301 -15.73 -13.75 -6.48
C VAL A 301 -15.97 -12.81 -5.29
N GLY A 302 -16.72 -11.74 -5.55
CA GLY A 302 -17.06 -10.73 -4.56
C GLY A 302 -15.99 -9.65 -4.37
N LYS A 303 -16.05 -8.95 -3.23
CA LYS A 303 -15.13 -7.88 -2.85
C LYS A 303 -14.72 -7.98 -1.40
N ASP A 304 -13.60 -7.33 -1.07
CA ASP A 304 -13.19 -7.14 0.32
C ASP A 304 -14.31 -6.55 1.19
N LYS A 305 -14.32 -6.93 2.47
CA LYS A 305 -15.34 -6.54 3.45
C LYS A 305 -16.73 -7.10 3.11
N LYS A 306 -16.85 -8.43 2.99
CA LYS A 306 -18.13 -9.18 2.95
C LYS A 306 -18.87 -9.18 1.60
N GLY A 307 -18.19 -8.99 0.46
CA GLY A 307 -18.78 -9.28 -0.85
C GLY A 307 -18.74 -10.77 -1.17
N GLY A 308 -19.73 -11.29 -1.90
CA GLY A 308 -19.75 -12.67 -2.40
C GLY A 308 -20.04 -13.73 -1.35
N ILE A 309 -20.64 -13.35 -0.21
CA ILE A 309 -20.87 -14.28 0.90
C ILE A 309 -21.74 -15.45 0.47
N ALA A 310 -22.86 -15.18 -0.22
CA ALA A 310 -23.80 -16.23 -0.60
C ALA A 310 -23.14 -17.25 -1.53
N GLU A 311 -22.44 -16.78 -2.56
CA GLU A 311 -21.75 -17.60 -3.54
C GLU A 311 -20.59 -18.38 -2.92
N ARG A 312 -19.80 -17.76 -2.04
CA ARG A 312 -18.66 -18.42 -1.39
C ARG A 312 -19.08 -19.43 -0.33
N VAL A 313 -20.15 -19.16 0.43
CA VAL A 313 -20.72 -20.13 1.36
C VAL A 313 -21.27 -21.34 0.60
N ARG A 314 -22.01 -21.09 -0.50
CA ARG A 314 -22.50 -22.18 -1.37
C ARG A 314 -21.34 -22.99 -1.94
N PHE A 315 -20.34 -22.32 -2.50
CA PHE A 315 -19.14 -22.96 -3.04
C PHE A 315 -18.41 -23.80 -1.99
N LYS A 316 -18.21 -23.29 -0.77
CA LYS A 316 -17.60 -24.05 0.34
C LYS A 316 -18.38 -25.30 0.71
N LYS A 317 -19.72 -25.22 0.69
CA LYS A 317 -20.58 -26.36 0.98
C LYS A 317 -20.44 -27.42 -0.13
N LEU A 318 -20.54 -27.01 -1.39
CA LEU A 318 -20.39 -27.89 -2.55
C LEU A 318 -18.99 -28.54 -2.59
N MET A 319 -17.94 -27.80 -2.24
CA MET A 319 -16.57 -28.34 -2.12
C MET A 319 -16.42 -29.42 -1.03
N GLN A 320 -17.43 -29.73 -0.20
CA GLN A 320 -17.40 -30.90 0.68
C GLN A 320 -17.77 -32.19 -0.05
N GLU A 321 -18.55 -32.08 -1.12
CA GLU A 321 -19.00 -33.18 -1.97
C GLU A 321 -17.83 -33.63 -2.86
N LYS A 322 -17.62 -34.94 -2.99
CA LYS A 322 -16.46 -35.47 -3.72
C LYS A 322 -16.59 -35.20 -5.22
N GLU A 323 -17.78 -35.42 -5.75
CA GLU A 323 -18.15 -35.28 -7.16
C GLU A 323 -17.96 -33.83 -7.61
N PHE A 324 -18.46 -32.86 -6.83
CA PHE A 324 -18.27 -31.44 -7.12
C PHE A 324 -16.80 -31.02 -7.06
N ARG A 325 -16.04 -31.53 -6.07
CA ARG A 325 -14.59 -31.25 -6.00
C ARG A 325 -13.84 -31.75 -7.21
N GLU A 326 -14.18 -32.95 -7.70
CA GLU A 326 -13.58 -33.52 -8.90
C GLU A 326 -13.96 -32.71 -10.14
N LEU A 327 -15.23 -32.34 -10.29
CA LEU A 327 -15.70 -31.46 -11.37
C LEU A 327 -14.99 -30.11 -11.37
N PHE A 328 -14.91 -29.44 -10.22
CA PHE A 328 -14.26 -28.14 -10.11
C PHE A 328 -12.76 -28.24 -10.38
N TYR A 329 -12.11 -29.31 -9.90
CA TYR A 329 -10.70 -29.58 -10.19
C TYR A 329 -10.46 -29.81 -11.69
N MET A 330 -11.32 -30.57 -12.37
CA MET A 330 -11.25 -30.77 -13.82
C MET A 330 -11.38 -29.45 -14.58
N LYS A 331 -12.41 -28.64 -14.29
CA LYS A 331 -12.59 -27.32 -14.91
C LYS A 331 -11.44 -26.36 -14.63
N LEU A 332 -10.84 -26.45 -13.44
CA LEU A 332 -9.66 -25.66 -13.09
C LEU A 332 -8.43 -26.07 -13.92
N ASN A 333 -8.24 -27.36 -14.15
CA ASN A 333 -7.14 -27.92 -14.94
C ASN A 333 -7.33 -27.80 -16.47
N GLU A 334 -8.51 -27.41 -16.94
CA GLU A 334 -8.69 -26.97 -18.33
C GLU A 334 -7.97 -25.63 -18.58
N LEU A 335 -7.67 -24.86 -17.52
CA LEU A 335 -6.76 -23.72 -17.61
C LEU A 335 -5.31 -24.19 -17.69
N ASN A 336 -4.47 -23.46 -18.42
CA ASN A 336 -3.03 -23.74 -18.49
C ASN A 336 -2.29 -23.35 -17.19
N ASP A 337 -1.05 -23.81 -17.07
CA ASP A 337 -0.22 -23.69 -15.86
C ASP A 337 0.13 -22.24 -15.45
N ASP A 338 -0.08 -21.27 -16.35
CA ASP A 338 0.18 -19.85 -16.08
C ASP A 338 -0.92 -19.19 -15.23
N TYR A 339 -2.07 -19.87 -15.07
CA TYR A 339 -3.14 -19.40 -14.20
C TYR A 339 -2.86 -19.71 -12.73
N TRP A 340 -3.45 -18.91 -11.86
CA TRP A 340 -3.37 -19.08 -10.42
C TRP A 340 -4.74 -18.92 -9.76
N ILE A 341 -4.87 -19.52 -8.57
CA ILE A 341 -6.02 -19.37 -7.67
C ILE A 341 -5.56 -18.79 -6.34
N GLN A 342 -6.38 -17.90 -5.78
CA GLN A 342 -6.14 -17.23 -4.52
C GLN A 342 -7.45 -17.08 -3.72
N PRO A 343 -7.77 -17.99 -2.79
CA PRO A 343 -8.99 -17.94 -1.98
C PRO A 343 -8.95 -16.91 -0.84
N SER A 344 -7.75 -16.49 -0.40
CA SER A 344 -7.56 -15.47 0.63
C SER A 344 -6.17 -14.84 0.52
N ASP A 345 -6.06 -13.55 0.86
CA ASP A 345 -4.78 -12.81 0.94
C ASP A 345 -3.90 -13.24 2.14
N LEU A 346 -4.35 -14.15 3.01
CA LEU A 346 -3.56 -14.59 4.18
C LEU A 346 -2.55 -15.69 3.79
N SER A 347 -1.25 -15.38 3.96
CA SER A 347 -0.08 -16.27 4.14
C SER A 347 0.18 -17.45 3.18
N GLY A 348 -0.77 -17.87 2.34
CA GLY A 348 -0.64 -18.98 1.39
C GLY A 348 -0.25 -18.56 -0.03
N GLY A 349 -0.30 -17.26 -0.34
CA GLY A 349 0.06 -16.74 -1.66
C GLY A 349 -0.90 -17.15 -2.78
N LYS A 350 -0.52 -16.82 -4.02
CA LYS A 350 -1.17 -17.32 -5.25
C LYS A 350 -0.71 -18.75 -5.48
N TYR A 351 -1.63 -19.68 -5.70
CA TYR A 351 -1.31 -21.06 -6.06
C TYR A 351 -1.39 -21.20 -7.58
N LEU A 352 -0.28 -21.51 -8.25
CA LEU A 352 -0.29 -21.87 -9.67
C LEU A 352 -1.10 -23.14 -9.87
N ILE A 353 -1.97 -23.15 -10.88
CA ILE A 353 -2.87 -24.27 -11.16
C ILE A 353 -2.07 -25.54 -11.45
N GLY A 354 -0.99 -25.44 -12.25
CA GLY A 354 -0.10 -26.57 -12.56
C GLY A 354 0.57 -27.22 -11.34
N ASN A 355 0.56 -26.58 -10.17
CA ASN A 355 1.08 -27.13 -8.92
C ASN A 355 0.01 -27.80 -8.05
N ILE A 356 -1.24 -27.83 -8.49
CA ILE A 356 -2.37 -28.46 -7.79
C ILE A 356 -2.58 -29.84 -8.41
N ASN A 357 -2.12 -30.88 -7.72
CA ASN A 357 -2.03 -32.23 -8.27
C ASN A 357 -3.27 -33.11 -7.97
N SER A 358 -4.25 -32.59 -7.22
CA SER A 358 -5.48 -33.35 -6.92
C SER A 358 -6.63 -32.45 -6.45
N SER A 359 -7.86 -32.94 -6.63
CA SER A 359 -9.08 -32.35 -6.05
C SER A 359 -9.02 -32.24 -4.52
N SER A 360 -8.30 -33.15 -3.87
CA SER A 360 -8.04 -33.11 -2.42
C SER A 360 -7.10 -31.99 -2.00
N GLN A 361 -6.06 -31.71 -2.79
CA GLN A 361 -5.18 -30.56 -2.58
C GLN A 361 -5.92 -29.25 -2.83
N LEU A 362 -6.70 -29.17 -3.91
CA LEU A 362 -7.55 -28.02 -4.23
C LEU A 362 -8.52 -27.72 -3.08
N TYR A 363 -9.16 -28.74 -2.54
CA TYR A 363 -10.05 -28.59 -1.38
C TYR A 363 -9.34 -27.95 -0.18
N LYS A 364 -8.13 -28.43 0.17
CA LYS A 364 -7.33 -27.85 1.27
C LYS A 364 -7.05 -26.36 1.02
N ILE A 365 -6.69 -25.99 -0.21
CA ILE A 365 -6.44 -24.60 -0.62
C ILE A 365 -7.70 -23.75 -0.43
N THR A 366 -8.85 -24.23 -0.87
CA THR A 366 -10.10 -23.44 -0.88
C THR A 366 -10.87 -23.46 0.44
N ARG A 367 -10.65 -24.45 1.31
CA ARG A 367 -11.38 -24.60 2.58
C ARG A 367 -11.20 -23.39 3.50
N ASP A 368 -9.98 -22.86 3.52
CA ASP A 368 -9.56 -21.80 4.44
C ASP A 368 -9.80 -20.38 3.86
N ASP A 369 -10.60 -20.30 2.80
CA ASP A 369 -11.13 -19.06 2.21
C ASP A 369 -11.72 -18.09 3.25
N ASP A 370 -11.42 -16.79 3.15
CA ASP A 370 -11.93 -15.75 4.05
C ASP A 370 -12.78 -14.74 3.29
N TYR A 371 -14.10 -14.74 3.53
CA TYR A 371 -15.06 -13.84 2.87
C TYR A 371 -14.81 -12.34 3.13
N LYS A 372 -13.90 -11.99 4.04
CA LYS A 372 -13.45 -10.61 4.25
C LYS A 372 -12.44 -10.14 3.20
N LYS A 373 -11.86 -11.07 2.43
CA LYS A 373 -10.83 -10.87 1.41
C LYS A 373 -11.34 -11.22 0.01
N TYR A 374 -10.64 -10.83 -1.05
CA TYR A 374 -10.93 -11.32 -2.40
C TYR A 374 -10.66 -12.82 -2.55
N PHE A 375 -11.53 -13.50 -3.31
CA PHE A 375 -11.24 -14.78 -3.94
C PHE A 375 -11.05 -14.51 -5.43
N VAL A 376 -9.88 -14.88 -5.97
CA VAL A 376 -9.53 -14.62 -7.37
C VAL A 376 -8.97 -15.88 -8.04
N ILE A 377 -9.37 -16.10 -9.29
CA ILE A 377 -8.71 -17.02 -10.22
C ILE A 377 -8.31 -16.20 -11.43
N GLY A 378 -7.08 -16.30 -11.92
CA GLY A 378 -6.70 -15.52 -13.08
C GLY A 378 -5.25 -15.68 -13.49
N ARG A 379 -4.86 -14.85 -14.46
CA ARG A 379 -3.50 -14.79 -15.00
C ARG A 379 -3.04 -13.34 -15.08
N ASP A 380 -1.74 -13.14 -14.84
CA ASP A 380 -1.07 -11.84 -15.02
C ASP A 380 -0.18 -11.92 -16.28
N TYR A 381 -0.07 -10.81 -17.00
CA TYR A 381 0.65 -10.67 -18.26
C TYR A 381 1.65 -9.52 -18.18
N ASP A 382 2.78 -9.72 -18.84
CA ASP A 382 3.74 -8.63 -19.10
C ASP A 382 3.11 -7.55 -19.99
N PRO A 383 3.34 -6.25 -19.72
CA PRO A 383 2.87 -5.15 -20.55
C PRO A 383 3.22 -5.26 -22.04
N ASN A 384 4.34 -5.91 -22.39
CA ASN A 384 4.80 -6.11 -23.77
C ASN A 384 4.40 -7.46 -24.35
N ASN A 385 3.50 -8.19 -23.71
CA ASN A 385 3.00 -9.42 -24.30
C ASN A 385 2.28 -9.09 -25.61
N LEU A 386 2.77 -9.63 -26.74
CA LEU A 386 2.26 -9.35 -28.09
C LEU A 386 0.76 -9.61 -28.24
N SER A 387 0.16 -10.48 -27.43
CA SER A 387 -1.29 -10.71 -27.45
C SER A 387 -2.11 -9.51 -26.93
N PHE A 388 -1.48 -8.50 -26.33
CA PHE A 388 -2.10 -7.26 -25.86
C PHE A 388 -1.77 -6.05 -26.75
N SER A 389 -1.21 -6.30 -27.94
CA SER A 389 -1.08 -5.29 -29.00
C SER A 389 -2.44 -4.73 -29.44
N GLU A 390 -2.44 -3.57 -30.10
CA GLU A 390 -3.65 -2.93 -30.62
C GLU A 390 -4.50 -3.87 -31.48
N GLU A 391 -3.86 -4.74 -32.25
CA GLU A 391 -4.53 -5.68 -33.17
C GLU A 391 -5.08 -6.92 -32.45
N ASN A 392 -4.42 -7.38 -31.38
CA ASN A 392 -4.69 -8.70 -30.79
C ASN A 392 -5.47 -8.67 -29.48
N ILE A 393 -5.55 -7.51 -28.80
CA ILE A 393 -6.11 -7.45 -27.44
C ILE A 393 -7.56 -7.93 -27.36
N THR A 394 -8.39 -7.63 -28.36
CA THR A 394 -9.81 -7.99 -28.36
C THR A 394 -10.00 -9.50 -28.33
N ASP A 395 -9.35 -10.22 -29.25
CA ASP A 395 -9.42 -11.69 -29.33
C ASP A 395 -8.77 -12.33 -28.10
N LYS A 396 -7.65 -11.77 -27.62
CA LYS A 396 -6.99 -12.27 -26.41
C LYS A 396 -7.91 -12.16 -25.20
N VAL A 397 -8.55 -11.02 -24.98
CA VAL A 397 -9.44 -10.82 -23.83
C VAL A 397 -10.65 -11.74 -23.90
N LEU A 398 -11.28 -11.88 -25.07
CA LEU A 398 -12.42 -12.78 -25.27
C LEU A 398 -12.05 -14.25 -25.04
N THR A 399 -10.90 -14.68 -25.54
CA THR A 399 -10.38 -16.04 -25.32
C THR A 399 -10.17 -16.31 -23.83
N GLU A 400 -9.53 -15.39 -23.12
CA GLU A 400 -9.27 -15.54 -21.68
C GLU A 400 -10.54 -15.47 -20.83
N PHE A 401 -11.52 -14.67 -21.26
CA PHE A 401 -12.85 -14.67 -20.64
C PHE A 401 -13.55 -16.01 -20.85
N SER A 402 -13.48 -16.57 -22.06
CA SER A 402 -14.05 -17.88 -22.38
C SER A 402 -13.41 -18.99 -21.52
N ASN A 403 -12.10 -18.97 -21.32
CA ASN A 403 -11.41 -19.91 -20.43
C ASN A 403 -11.89 -19.81 -18.97
N LEU A 404 -12.13 -18.60 -18.46
CA LEU A 404 -12.59 -18.38 -17.08
C LEU A 404 -14.11 -18.57 -16.91
N TYR A 405 -14.87 -18.63 -18.01
CA TYR A 405 -16.32 -18.64 -18.00
C TYR A 405 -16.94 -19.90 -17.37
N PRO A 406 -16.46 -21.13 -17.62
CA PRO A 406 -16.94 -22.32 -16.91
C PRO A 406 -16.82 -22.21 -15.38
N LEU A 407 -15.73 -21.61 -14.88
CA LEU A 407 -15.53 -21.39 -13.45
C LEU A 407 -16.46 -20.27 -12.93
N TYR A 408 -16.69 -19.23 -13.71
CA TYR A 408 -17.67 -18.20 -13.39
C TYR A 408 -19.07 -18.79 -13.18
N LEU A 409 -19.53 -19.68 -14.07
CA LEU A 409 -20.84 -20.33 -13.96
C LEU A 409 -20.98 -21.19 -12.69
N VAL A 410 -19.91 -21.88 -12.26
CA VAL A 410 -19.87 -22.59 -10.97
C VAL A 410 -20.15 -21.64 -9.79
N PHE A 411 -19.49 -20.48 -9.78
CA PHE A 411 -19.73 -19.48 -8.73
C PHE A 411 -21.06 -18.75 -8.87
N LYS A 412 -21.60 -18.64 -10.09
CA LYS A 412 -22.94 -18.10 -10.32
C LYS A 412 -24.02 -19.04 -9.80
N GLY A 413 -23.85 -20.33 -10.00
CA GLY A 413 -24.78 -21.38 -9.56
C GLY A 413 -25.51 -22.07 -10.71
N ASN A 414 -25.09 -21.80 -11.94
CA ASN A 414 -25.58 -22.43 -13.15
C ASN A 414 -24.63 -23.59 -13.43
N LEU A 415 -24.86 -24.71 -12.75
CA LEU A 415 -24.18 -25.98 -13.03
C LEU A 415 -25.03 -26.72 -14.06
N ASP A 416 -24.75 -26.47 -15.33
CA ASP A 416 -25.10 -27.41 -16.41
C ASP A 416 -23.90 -28.34 -16.68
#